data_AF-A0A2N0X997-F1
#
_entry.id   AF-A0A2N0X997-F1
#
_cell.length_a   1.000
_cell.length_b   1.000
_cell.length_c   1.000
_cell.angle_alpha   90.00
_cell.angle_beta   90.00
_cell.angle_gamma   90.00
#
_symmetry.space_group_name_H-M   'P 1'
#
loop_
_entity.id
_entity.type
_entity.pdbx_description
1 polymer ?
#
loop_
_entity_poly.entity_id
_entity_poly.type
_entity_poly.pdbx_seq_one_letter_code
_entity_poly.pdbx_strand_id
1 'polypeptide(L)' 'MPSKDEPYATLTDLGQRITALRAELAPLEQQRREEVLRQVRAGSPVGDVARASGLSRQRIYSLLHRK' A
#
# COMPACT_ATOMS: atom_id res chain seq x y z
N MET A 1 34.44 4.82 32.38
CA MET A 1 33.62 3.79 31.72
C MET A 1 32.59 4.51 30.88
N PRO A 2 32.55 4.32 29.54
CA PRO A 2 31.52 4.96 28.73
C PRO A 2 30.15 4.39 29.13
N SER A 3 29.22 5.29 29.45
CA SER A 3 27.83 4.98 29.80
C SER A 3 27.10 4.45 28.57
N LYS A 4 26.16 3.52 28.79
CA LYS A 4 25.38 2.78 27.78
C LYS A 4 24.33 3.66 27.07
N ASP A 5 24.66 4.92 26.81
CA ASP A 5 23.80 5.89 26.14
C ASP A 5 23.88 5.67 24.62
N GLU A 6 23.62 4.44 24.20
CA GLU A 6 23.40 4.10 22.80
C GLU A 6 21.97 4.47 22.39
N PRO A 7 21.79 4.95 21.14
CA PRO A 7 20.62 5.70 20.70
C PRO A 7 19.50 4.74 20.32
N TYR A 8 18.80 4.19 21.30
CA TYR A 8 17.51 3.57 21.02
C TYR A 8 16.50 4.70 20.82
N ALA A 9 16.27 5.04 19.54
CA ALA A 9 15.05 5.72 19.11
C ALA A 9 13.89 5.14 19.91
N THR A 10 13.21 5.98 20.70
CA THR A 10 12.18 5.52 21.62
C THR A 10 11.07 4.83 20.80
N LEU A 11 10.26 3.95 21.41
CA LEU A 11 9.13 3.31 20.70
C LEU A 11 8.24 4.34 19.97
N THR A 12 8.18 5.56 20.51
CA THR A 12 7.51 6.71 19.92
C THR A 12 8.15 7.14 18.59
N ASP A 13 9.48 7.24 18.51
CA ASP A 13 10.21 7.61 17.30
C ASP A 13 10.02 6.58 16.17
N LEU A 14 10.03 5.28 16.51
CA LEU A 14 9.75 4.21 15.56
C LEU A 14 8.31 4.27 15.05
N GLY A 15 7.34 4.53 15.94
CA GLY A 15 5.93 4.71 15.58
C GLY A 15 5.71 5.89 14.63
N GLN A 16 6.36 7.02 14.90
CA GLN A 16 6.29 8.20 14.02
C GLN A 16 6.89 7.91 12.65
N ARG A 17 8.02 7.20 12.59
CA ARG A 17 8.70 6.85 11.34
C ARG A 17 7.90 5.87 10.49
N ILE A 18 7.25 4.87 11.10
CA ILE A 18 6.31 3.97 10.42
C ILE A 18 5.11 4.75 9.86
N THR A 19 4.60 5.72 10.63
CA THR A 19 3.46 6.55 10.21
C THR A 19 3.82 7.43 9.02
N ALA A 20 5.00 8.07 9.04
CA ALA A 20 5.51 8.85 7.93
C ALA A 20 5.69 8.01 6.66
N LEU A 21 6.30 6.82 6.78
CA LEU A 21 6.47 5.90 5.64
C LEU A 21 5.12 5.46 5.05
N ARG A 22 4.11 5.22 5.88
CA ARG A 22 2.75 4.91 5.39
C ARG A 22 2.12 6.09 4.65
N ALA A 23 2.33 7.32 5.13
CA ALA A 23 1.83 8.52 4.45
C ALA A 23 2.48 8.71 3.08
N GLU A 24 3.78 8.41 2.95
CA GLU A 24 4.52 8.45 1.68
C GLU A 24 4.09 7.34 0.72
N LEU A 25 3.74 6.15 1.22
CA LEU A 25 3.28 5.02 0.41
C LEU A 25 1.80 5.14 -0.02
N ALA A 26 0.98 5.84 0.76
CA ALA A 26 -0.45 6.03 0.48
C ALA A 26 -0.76 6.55 -0.94
N PRO A 27 -0.08 7.57 -1.50
CA PRO A 27 -0.34 8.01 -2.87
C PRO A 27 -0.02 6.94 -3.92
N LEU A 28 1.05 6.16 -3.73
CA LEU A 28 1.40 5.06 -4.63
C LEU A 28 0.36 3.95 -4.61
N GLU A 29 -0.15 3.60 -3.42
CA GLU A 29 -1.24 2.63 -3.27
C GLU A 29 -2.53 3.12 -3.92
N GLN A 30 -2.83 4.42 -3.78
CA GLN A 30 -4.00 5.04 -4.39
C GLN A 30 -3.90 5.05 -5.91
N GLN A 31 -2.76 5.44 -6.49
CA GLN A 31 -2.53 5.39 -7.93
C GLN A 31 -2.67 3.97 -8.48
N ARG A 32 -2.09 2.98 -7.79
CA ARG A 32 -2.23 1.56 -8.19
C ARG A 32 -3.68 1.09 -8.14
N ARG A 33 -4.46 1.55 -7.15
CA ARG A 33 -5.90 1.25 -7.07
C ARG A 33 -6.67 1.87 -8.23
N GLU A 34 -6.42 3.13 -8.53
CA GLU A 34 -7.08 3.85 -9.63
C GLU A 34 -6.79 3.19 -10.97
N GLU A 35 -5.55 2.74 -11.18
CA GLU A 35 -5.16 2.03 -12.39
C GLU A 35 -5.94 0.72 -12.57
N VAL A 36 -6.03 -0.09 -11.51
CA VAL A 36 -6.80 -1.33 -11.51
C VAL A 36 -8.28 -1.05 -11.84
N LEU A 37 -8.87 -0.03 -11.21
CA LEU A 37 -10.26 0.34 -11.48
C LEU A 37 -10.46 0.83 -12.91
N ARG A 38 -9.51 1.60 -13.45
CA ARG A 38 -9.54 2.10 -14.83
C ARG A 38 -9.51 0.95 -15.82
N GLN A 39 -8.59 0.00 -15.67
CA GLN A 39 -8.46 -1.16 -16.57
C GLN A 39 -9.72 -2.02 -16.55
N VAL A 40 -10.26 -2.32 -15.36
CA VAL A 40 -11.49 -3.10 -15.25
C VAL A 40 -12.69 -2.36 -15.85
N ARG A 41 -12.84 -1.06 -15.60
CA ARG A 41 -13.92 -0.23 -16.19
C ARG A 41 -13.81 -0.11 -17.71
N ALA A 42 -12.59 -0.16 -18.25
CA ALA A 42 -12.33 -0.23 -19.68
C ALA A 42 -12.67 -1.61 -20.31
N GLY A 43 -13.15 -2.58 -19.52
CA GLY A 43 -13.52 -3.91 -19.98
C GLY A 43 -12.38 -4.93 -19.97
N SER A 44 -11.23 -4.59 -19.39
CA SER A 44 -10.11 -5.56 -19.29
C SER A 44 -10.52 -6.74 -18.39
N PRO A 45 -10.23 -7.99 -18.80
CA PRO A 45 -10.54 -9.16 -17.97
C PRO A 45 -9.84 -9.09 -16.61
N VAL A 46 -10.57 -9.36 -15.52
CA VAL A 46 -10.03 -9.35 -14.15
C VAL A 46 -8.80 -10.26 -14.00
N GLY A 47 -8.74 -11.35 -14.77
CA GLY A 47 -7.58 -12.24 -14.79
C GLY A 47 -6.30 -11.60 -15.32
N ASP A 48 -6.42 -10.73 -16.32
CA ASP A 48 -5.27 -10.04 -16.92
C ASP A 48 -4.84 -8.86 -16.04
N VAL A 49 -5.82 -8.12 -15.51
CA VAL A 49 -5.57 -7.06 -14.52
C VAL A 49 -4.89 -7.62 -13.27
N ALA A 50 -5.26 -8.82 -12.79
CA ALA A 50 -4.60 -9.49 -11.67
C ALA A 50 -3.11 -9.77 -11.94
N ARG A 51 -2.78 -10.26 -13.14
CA ARG A 51 -1.39 -10.52 -13.53
C ARG A 51 -0.58 -9.22 -13.65
N ALA A 52 -1.14 -8.21 -14.29
CA ALA A 52 -0.46 -6.93 -14.52
C ALA A 52 -0.27 -6.14 -13.21
N SER A 53 -1.28 -6.16 -12.34
CA SER A 53 -1.22 -5.41 -11.09
C SER A 53 -0.52 -6.16 -9.97
N GLY A 54 -0.39 -7.49 -10.03
CA GLY A 54 0.11 -8.32 -8.92
C GLY A 54 -0.89 -8.45 -7.76
N LEU A 55 -2.18 -8.21 -8.01
CA LEU A 55 -3.25 -8.40 -7.04
C LEU A 55 -3.98 -9.72 -7.28
N SER A 56 -4.49 -10.31 -6.21
CA SER A 56 -5.42 -11.44 -6.34
C SER A 56 -6.74 -10.97 -6.97
N ARG A 57 -7.42 -11.88 -7.68
CA ARG A 57 -8.76 -11.60 -8.25
C ARG A 57 -9.75 -11.16 -7.17
N GLN A 58 -9.72 -11.84 -6.01
CA GLN A 58 -10.56 -11.49 -4.86
C GLN A 58 -10.32 -10.04 -4.41
N ARG A 59 -9.07 -9.60 -4.33
CA ARG A 59 -8.74 -8.23 -3.96
C ARG A 59 -9.28 -7.23 -4.97
N ILE A 60 -9.18 -7.52 -6.26
CA ILE A 60 -9.76 -6.68 -7.33
C ILE A 60 -11.28 -6.58 -7.18
N TYR A 61 -11.98 -7.70 -6.96
CA TYR A 61 -13.41 -7.68 -6.70
C TYR A 61 -13.77 -6.84 -5.46
N SER A 62 -13.02 -6.96 -4.37
CA SER A 62 -13.22 -6.11 -3.20
C SER A 62 -13.04 -4.62 -3.52
N LEU A 63 -12.07 -4.25 -4.35
CA LEU A 63 -11.84 -2.86 -4.75
C LEU A 63 -13.01 -2.30 -5.57
N LEU A 64 -13.65 -3.12 -6.41
CA LEU A 64 -14.79 -2.73 -7.25
C LEU A 64 -16.08 -2.54 -6.44
N HIS A 65 -16.25 -3.28 -5.34
CA HIS A 65 -17.50 -3.32 -4.55
C HIS A 65 -17.40 -2.54 -3.23
N ARG A 66 -16.25 -1.95 -2.94
CA ARG A 66 -16.06 -1.08 -1.76
C ARG A 66 -16.81 0.23 -1.97
N LYS A 67 -18.00 0.35 -1.37
CA LYS A 67 -18.78 1.58 -1.26
C LYS A 67 -18.07 2.60 -0.37
#